data_AF-A0A9W4TRE4-F1
#
_entry.id   AF-A0A9W4TRE4-F1
#
_cell.length_a   1.000
_cell.length_b   1.000
_cell.length_c   1.000
_cell.angle_alpha   90.00
_cell.angle_beta   90.00
_cell.angle_gamma   90.00
#
_symmetry.space_group_name_H-M   'P 1'
#
loop_
_entity.id
_entity.type
_entity.pdbx_description
1 polymer ?
#
loop_
_entity_poly.entity_id
_entity_poly.type
_entity_poly.pdbx_seq_one_letter_code
_entity_poly.pdbx_strand_id
1 'polypeptide(L)'
;MLKAINLGVINFSYSDGAHQTTGNVAGILEKKYEILTNFVQAHEDEIAKLLTTAMENVVKEHIQTGKVNKSSFNTAFSKIGNEMKRFLSTQEVEKMGIAGVPTKAASDGVSHRFKRKRKGVARGKTRYRARRPSFIDTGQMESSYIVWGDFK
;
A
#
# COMPACT_ATOMS: atom_id res chain seq x y z
N MET A 1 -0.24 -2.67 25.94
CA MET A 1 -1.01 -1.64 25.19
C MET A 1 -0.33 -1.35 23.87
N LEU A 2 -1.07 -0.85 22.86
CA LEU A 2 -0.49 -0.44 21.57
C LEU A 2 0.46 0.75 21.76
N LYS A 3 1.68 0.66 21.21
CA LYS A 3 2.75 1.67 21.35
C LYS A 3 2.94 2.47 20.06
N ALA A 4 2.95 1.78 18.93
CA ALA A 4 3.18 2.39 17.63
C ALA A 4 2.39 1.63 16.56
N ILE A 5 2.06 2.32 15.47
CA ILE A 5 1.48 1.76 14.27
C ILE A 5 2.47 2.03 13.15
N ASN A 6 2.83 0.98 12.44
CA ASN A 6 3.81 1.00 11.38
C ASN A 6 3.12 0.72 10.05
N LEU A 7 3.35 1.59 9.07
CA LEU A 7 2.95 1.37 7.68
C LEU A 7 4.22 1.06 6.89
N GLY A 8 4.19 -0.02 6.13
CA GLY A 8 5.38 -0.43 5.39
C GLY A 8 5.07 -1.54 4.42
N VAL A 9 6.12 -2.25 4.02
CA VAL A 9 6.05 -3.26 2.97
C VAL A 9 6.78 -4.53 3.39
N ILE A 10 6.21 -5.68 3.04
CA ILE A 10 6.90 -6.96 3.17
C ILE A 10 8.03 -6.99 2.13
N ASN A 11 9.25 -7.30 2.59
CA ASN A 11 10.44 -7.25 1.76
C ASN A 11 10.57 -8.50 0.87
N PHE A 12 10.31 -8.34 -0.43
CA PHE A 12 10.43 -9.38 -1.44
C PHE A 12 11.43 -8.95 -2.52
N SER A 13 12.26 -9.88 -2.99
CA SER A 13 13.13 -9.65 -4.14
C SER A 13 12.33 -9.60 -5.45
N TYR A 14 12.69 -8.70 -6.36
CA TYR A 14 12.18 -8.74 -7.73
C TYR A 14 12.92 -9.82 -8.54
N SER A 15 12.20 -10.51 -9.41
CA SER A 15 12.72 -11.62 -10.22
C SER A 15 13.66 -11.22 -11.35
N ASP A 16 13.83 -9.92 -11.58
CA ASP A 16 14.32 -9.38 -12.86
C ASP A 16 15.83 -9.05 -12.80
N GLY A 17 16.56 -9.66 -11.86
CA GLY A 17 18.03 -9.69 -11.83
C GLY A 17 18.71 -8.44 -11.26
N ALA A 18 18.00 -7.33 -11.05
CA ALA A 18 18.49 -6.26 -10.21
C ALA A 18 18.26 -6.66 -8.74
N HIS A 19 19.25 -6.51 -7.86
CA HIS A 19 19.16 -6.72 -6.40
C HIS A 19 18.18 -5.74 -5.69
N GLN A 20 17.12 -5.33 -6.36
CA GLN A 20 16.07 -4.49 -5.84
C GLN A 20 15.03 -5.37 -5.13
N THR A 21 14.61 -4.87 -3.98
CA THR A 21 13.52 -5.44 -3.20
C THR A 21 12.38 -4.45 -3.10
N THR A 22 11.18 -4.92 -2.73
CA THR A 22 10.04 -4.04 -2.43
C THR A 22 10.38 -3.01 -1.36
N GLY A 23 11.21 -3.36 -0.36
CA GLY A 23 11.70 -2.42 0.65
C GLY A 23 12.55 -1.29 0.03
N ASN A 24 13.49 -1.63 -0.86
CA ASN A 24 14.31 -0.63 -1.56
C ASN A 24 13.45 0.29 -2.43
N VAL A 25 12.49 -0.28 -3.16
CA VAL A 25 11.57 0.48 -4.02
C VAL A 25 10.67 1.38 -3.17
N ALA A 26 10.11 0.88 -2.07
CA ALA A 26 9.29 1.68 -1.16
C ALA A 26 10.07 2.87 -0.59
N GLY A 27 11.33 2.68 -0.19
CA GLY A 27 12.17 3.79 0.29
C GLY A 27 12.42 4.87 -0.77
N ILE A 28 12.63 4.47 -2.03
CA ILE A 28 12.77 5.42 -3.15
C ILE A 28 11.46 6.17 -3.40
N LEU A 29 10.34 5.44 -3.40
CA LEU A 29 9.02 6.01 -3.63
C LEU A 29 8.63 6.99 -2.52
N GLU A 30 8.89 6.66 -1.27
CA GLU A 30 8.62 7.54 -0.15
C GLU A 30 9.49 8.79 -0.21
N LYS A 31 10.80 8.65 -0.46
CA LYS A 31 11.70 9.81 -0.55
C LYS A 31 11.35 10.77 -1.69
N LYS A 32 10.76 10.26 -2.78
CA LYS A 32 10.52 11.04 -4.00
C LYS A 32 9.08 11.55 -4.13
N TYR A 33 8.12 10.77 -3.63
CA TYR A 33 6.69 11.01 -3.84
C TYR A 33 5.90 10.97 -2.53
N GLU A 34 6.54 10.67 -1.39
CA GLU A 34 5.93 10.69 -0.06
C GLU A 34 4.62 9.89 -0.04
N ILE A 35 4.59 8.71 -0.68
CA ILE A 35 3.34 8.00 -0.97
C ILE A 35 2.62 7.59 0.32
N LEU A 36 3.35 7.04 1.29
CA LEU A 36 2.78 6.64 2.58
C LEU A 36 2.37 7.87 3.39
N THR A 37 3.18 8.93 3.36
CA THR A 37 2.85 10.19 4.03
C THR A 37 1.57 10.81 3.46
N ASN A 38 1.45 10.90 2.15
CA ASN A 38 0.28 11.41 1.46
C ASN A 38 -0.95 10.54 1.70
N PHE A 39 -0.80 9.21 1.74
CA PHE A 39 -1.89 8.31 2.11
C PHE A 39 -2.40 8.57 3.53
N VAL A 40 -1.50 8.68 4.50
CA VAL A 40 -1.89 8.95 5.90
C VAL A 40 -2.59 10.29 6.03
N GLN A 41 -2.09 11.33 5.35
CA GLN A 41 -2.72 12.65 5.35
C GLN A 41 -4.11 12.65 4.69
N ALA A 42 -4.27 11.92 3.57
CA ALA A 42 -5.55 11.85 2.87
C ALA A 42 -6.61 11.03 3.63
N HIS A 43 -6.20 10.01 4.39
CA HIS A 43 -7.10 9.08 5.09
C HIS A 43 -7.01 9.19 6.62
N GLU A 44 -6.52 10.31 7.17
CA GLU A 44 -6.27 10.47 8.61
C GLU A 44 -7.53 10.16 9.44
N ASP A 45 -8.67 10.74 9.07
CA ASP A 45 -9.95 10.57 9.76
C ASP A 45 -10.43 9.12 9.74
N GLU A 46 -10.29 8.44 8.60
CA GLU A 46 -10.71 7.05 8.44
C GLU A 46 -9.81 6.11 9.27
N ILE A 47 -8.50 6.35 9.25
CA ILE A 47 -7.53 5.63 10.07
C ILE A 47 -7.84 5.82 11.55
N ALA A 48 -8.04 7.07 12.00
CA ALA A 48 -8.38 7.40 13.38
C ALA A 48 -9.68 6.70 13.83
N LYS A 49 -10.70 6.68 12.98
CA LYS A 49 -11.98 5.99 13.25
C LYS A 49 -11.80 4.48 13.38
N LEU A 50 -11.02 3.85 12.50
CA LEU A 50 -10.75 2.42 12.55
C LEU A 50 -10.02 2.02 13.83
N LEU A 51 -9.04 2.82 14.24
CA LEU A 51 -8.27 2.59 15.46
C LEU A 51 -9.09 2.83 16.73
N THR A 52 -9.89 3.90 16.76
CA THR A 52 -10.80 4.20 17.86
C THR A 52 -11.80 3.06 18.05
N THR A 53 -12.41 2.59 16.95
CA THR A 53 -13.33 1.44 16.97
C THR A 53 -12.64 0.17 17.49
N ALA A 54 -11.40 -0.09 17.08
CA ALA A 54 -10.65 -1.23 17.57
C ALA A 54 -10.40 -1.12 19.08
N MET A 55 -10.00 0.06 19.56
CA MET A 55 -9.77 0.32 20.99
C MET A 55 -11.04 0.17 21.82
N GLU A 56 -12.17 0.73 21.36
CA GLU A 56 -13.47 0.55 22.01
C GLU A 56 -13.84 -0.92 22.15
N ASN A 57 -13.64 -1.72 21.10
CA ASN A 57 -13.92 -3.16 21.13
C ASN A 57 -13.04 -3.88 22.13
N VAL A 58 -11.73 -3.57 22.16
CA VAL A 58 -10.81 -4.14 23.16
C VAL A 58 -11.24 -3.80 24.58
N VAL A 59 -11.63 -2.56 24.84
CA VAL A 59 -12.09 -2.11 26.17
C VAL A 59 -13.40 -2.80 26.55
N LYS A 60 -14.39 -2.83 25.65
CA LYS A 60 -15.69 -3.50 25.88
C LYS A 60 -15.49 -4.98 26.22
N GLU A 61 -14.66 -5.67 25.46
CA GLU A 61 -14.40 -7.09 25.69
C GLU A 61 -13.66 -7.34 27.00
N HIS A 62 -12.71 -6.48 27.36
CA HIS A 62 -12.02 -6.56 28.64
C HIS A 62 -12.97 -6.34 29.82
N ILE A 63 -13.89 -5.37 29.74
CA ILE A 63 -14.90 -5.14 30.78
C ILE A 63 -15.86 -6.33 30.90
N GLN A 64 -16.28 -6.91 29.78
CA GLN A 64 -17.29 -7.98 29.77
C GLN A 64 -16.72 -9.35 30.15
N THR A 65 -15.49 -9.65 29.75
CA THR A 65 -14.92 -11.01 29.84
C THR A 65 -13.64 -11.09 30.68
N GLY A 66 -13.07 -9.94 31.09
CA GLY A 66 -11.75 -9.85 31.70
C GLY A 66 -10.58 -10.05 30.72
N LYS A 67 -10.83 -10.40 29.46
CA LYS A 67 -9.79 -10.72 28.47
C LYS A 67 -9.54 -9.56 27.50
N VAL A 68 -8.29 -9.37 27.10
CA VAL A 68 -7.90 -8.37 26.10
C VAL A 68 -7.83 -9.04 24.72
N ASN A 69 -8.70 -8.63 23.81
CA ASN A 69 -8.72 -9.16 22.45
C ASN A 69 -7.87 -8.32 21.49
N LYS A 70 -6.66 -8.80 21.20
CA LYS A 70 -5.75 -8.13 20.26
C LYS A 70 -6.21 -8.20 18.80
N SER A 71 -7.17 -9.08 18.46
CA SER A 71 -7.62 -9.28 17.07
C SER A 71 -8.38 -8.07 16.50
N SER A 72 -8.96 -7.22 17.36
CA SER A 72 -9.62 -5.98 16.91
C SER A 72 -8.64 -5.03 16.22
N PHE A 73 -7.41 -4.90 16.74
CA PHE A 73 -6.36 -4.11 16.10
C PHE A 73 -5.88 -4.73 14.78
N ASN A 74 -5.70 -6.06 14.74
CA ASN A 74 -5.33 -6.74 13.49
C ASN A 74 -6.37 -6.53 12.38
N THR A 75 -7.65 -6.45 12.75
CA THR A 75 -8.73 -6.15 11.82
C THR A 75 -8.65 -4.71 11.31
N ALA A 76 -8.39 -3.74 12.19
CA ALA A 76 -8.17 -2.35 11.80
C ALA A 76 -6.95 -2.21 10.87
N PHE A 77 -5.81 -2.82 11.22
CA PHE A 77 -4.60 -2.79 10.38
C PHE A 77 -4.83 -3.40 9.00
N SER A 78 -5.57 -4.51 8.91
CA SER A 78 -5.93 -5.12 7.64
C SER A 78 -6.78 -4.18 6.77
N LYS A 79 -7.75 -3.47 7.38
CA LYS A 79 -8.57 -2.48 6.67
C LYS A 79 -7.74 -1.30 6.16
N ILE A 80 -6.87 -0.74 7.00
CA ILE A 80 -5.97 0.36 6.61
C ILE A 80 -5.05 -0.09 5.46
N GLY A 81 -4.47 -1.30 5.55
CA GLY A 81 -3.64 -1.85 4.48
C GLY A 81 -4.39 -2.07 3.16
N ASN A 82 -5.69 -2.38 3.21
CA ASN A 82 -6.53 -2.48 2.02
C ASN A 82 -6.87 -1.11 1.43
N GLU A 83 -7.13 -0.11 2.27
CA GLU A 83 -7.32 1.27 1.79
C GLU A 83 -6.06 1.83 1.15
N MET A 84 -4.87 1.51 1.65
CA MET A 84 -3.61 1.89 1.00
C MET A 84 -3.50 1.31 -0.43
N LYS A 85 -3.91 0.05 -0.62
CA LYS A 85 -3.92 -0.58 -1.95
C LYS A 85 -4.97 0.07 -2.85
N ARG A 86 -6.12 0.43 -2.28
CA ARG A 86 -7.18 1.16 -2.97
C ARG A 86 -6.72 2.53 -3.43
N PHE A 87 -6.12 3.32 -2.53
CA PHE A 87 -5.55 4.65 -2.80
C PHE A 87 -4.62 4.66 -4.03
N LEU A 88 -3.80 3.62 -4.18
CA LEU A 88 -2.97 3.44 -5.38
C LEU A 88 -3.78 3.02 -6.61
N SER A 89 -4.65 2.02 -6.48
CA SER A 89 -5.38 1.43 -7.61
C SER A 89 -6.48 2.34 -8.19
N THR A 90 -7.07 3.23 -7.37
CA THR A 90 -8.07 4.23 -7.78
C THR A 90 -7.45 5.51 -8.33
N GLN A 91 -6.11 5.59 -8.40
CA GLN A 91 -5.37 6.79 -8.84
C GLN A 91 -5.61 8.01 -7.95
N GLU A 92 -5.99 7.81 -6.69
CA GLU A 92 -6.23 8.89 -5.75
C GLU A 92 -4.96 9.71 -5.51
N VAL A 93 -3.82 9.02 -5.36
CA VAL A 93 -2.48 9.64 -5.29
C VAL A 93 -2.18 10.57 -6.48
N GLU A 94 -2.75 10.32 -7.66
CA GLU A 94 -2.53 11.14 -8.85
C GLU A 94 -3.34 12.44 -8.83
N LYS A 95 -4.36 12.52 -7.98
CA LYS A 95 -5.21 13.71 -7.81
C LYS A 95 -4.68 14.66 -6.74
N MET A 96 -3.69 14.23 -5.96
CA MET A 96 -3.09 15.03 -4.87
C MET A 96 -2.10 16.09 -5.37
N GLY A 97 -1.81 16.15 -6.67
CA GLY A 97 -0.91 17.17 -7.24
C GLY A 97 0.58 16.92 -6.97
N ILE A 98 0.97 15.68 -6.63
CA ILE A 98 2.36 15.31 -6.38
C ILE A 98 3.19 15.45 -7.66
N ALA A 99 4.33 16.15 -7.56
CA ALA A 99 5.21 16.39 -8.70
C ALA A 99 5.69 15.07 -9.35
N GLY A 100 5.50 14.94 -10.66
CA GLY A 100 5.87 13.73 -11.40
C GLY A 100 4.88 12.56 -11.27
N VAL A 101 3.68 12.82 -10.73
CA VAL A 101 2.51 11.93 -10.74
C VAL A 101 1.39 12.59 -11.57
N PRO A 102 0.77 11.90 -12.54
CA PRO A 102 1.00 10.53 -12.95
C PRO A 102 2.39 10.31 -13.55
N THR A 103 3.00 9.17 -13.23
CA THR A 103 4.32 8.82 -13.76
C THR A 103 4.27 8.62 -15.27
N LYS A 104 5.34 8.95 -15.99
CA LYS A 104 5.39 8.76 -17.46
C LYS A 104 5.07 7.31 -17.87
N ALA A 105 5.55 6.33 -17.10
CA ALA A 105 5.25 4.92 -17.33
C ALA A 105 3.75 4.59 -17.20
N ALA A 106 3.05 5.22 -16.26
CA ALA A 106 1.61 5.09 -16.06
C ALA A 106 0.82 5.73 -17.21
N SER A 107 1.23 6.92 -17.66
CA SER A 107 0.64 7.59 -18.84
C SER A 107 0.85 6.78 -20.13
N ASP A 108 2.02 6.18 -20.30
CA ASP A 108 2.36 5.33 -21.46
C ASP A 108 1.76 3.91 -21.36
N GLY A 109 1.04 3.59 -20.28
CA GLY A 109 0.38 2.29 -20.06
C GLY A 109 1.36 1.12 -19.96
N VAL A 110 2.60 1.36 -19.52
CA VAL A 110 3.67 0.37 -19.44
C VAL A 110 3.39 -0.62 -18.30
N SER A 111 3.63 -1.91 -18.56
CA SER A 111 3.41 -2.98 -17.58
C SER A 111 4.38 -4.12 -17.79
N HIS A 112 5.12 -4.48 -16.74
CA HIS A 112 6.02 -5.64 -16.72
C HIS A 112 5.36 -6.91 -16.15
N ARG A 113 4.07 -6.84 -15.77
CA ARG A 113 3.30 -7.99 -15.25
C ARG A 113 3.33 -9.22 -16.18
N PHE A 114 3.41 -9.04 -17.49
CA PHE A 114 3.31 -10.13 -18.47
C PHE A 114 4.68 -10.46 -19.08
N LYS A 115 5.33 -11.51 -18.59
CA LYS A 115 6.67 -11.93 -19.04
C LYS A 115 6.71 -12.64 -20.40
N ARG A 116 5.58 -13.18 -20.88
CA ARG A 116 5.50 -13.90 -22.17
C ARG A 116 5.05 -12.98 -23.31
N LYS A 117 5.75 -13.03 -24.45
CA LYS A 117 5.32 -12.38 -25.70
C LYS A 117 3.95 -12.95 -26.11
N ARG A 118 2.95 -12.09 -26.16
CA ARG A 118 1.62 -12.34 -26.77
C ARG A 118 1.37 -11.20 -27.78
N LYS A 119 0.43 -11.36 -28.72
CA LYS A 119 0.00 -10.26 -29.60
C LYS A 119 -0.31 -9.02 -28.75
N GLY A 120 0.39 -7.90 -29.00
CA GLY A 120 0.28 -6.65 -28.22
C GLY A 120 1.32 -6.46 -27.09
N VAL A 121 2.18 -7.45 -26.80
CA VAL A 121 3.22 -7.39 -25.76
C VAL A 121 4.61 -7.35 -26.38
N ALA A 122 5.25 -6.18 -26.41
CA ALA A 122 6.60 -6.01 -26.92
C ALA A 122 7.63 -6.16 -25.78
N ARG A 123 8.53 -7.16 -25.87
CA ARG A 123 9.64 -7.38 -24.91
C ARG A 123 9.21 -7.49 -23.43
N GLY A 124 8.13 -8.24 -23.15
CA GLY A 124 7.62 -8.37 -21.78
C GLY A 124 6.94 -7.11 -21.23
N LYS A 125 6.78 -6.07 -22.06
CA LYS A 125 6.01 -4.87 -21.77
C LYS A 125 4.80 -4.82 -22.68
N THR A 126 3.60 -4.87 -22.10
CA THR A 126 2.39 -4.54 -22.86
C THR A 126 2.29 -3.03 -22.87
N ARG A 127 2.34 -2.38 -24.05
CA ARG A 127 1.80 -1.02 -24.19
C ARG A 127 0.29 -1.18 -24.30
N TYR A 128 -0.39 -1.24 -23.16
CA TYR A 128 -1.82 -1.01 -23.21
C TYR A 128 -2.00 0.46 -23.58
N ARG A 129 -2.76 0.77 -24.64
CA ARG A 129 -3.05 2.17 -25.00
C ARG A 129 -3.86 2.90 -23.91
N ALA A 130 -4.34 2.19 -22.90
CA ALA A 130 -5.02 2.74 -21.75
C ALA A 130 -4.02 3.11 -20.64
N ARG A 131 -4.13 4.34 -20.14
CA ARG A 131 -3.46 4.84 -18.94
C ARG A 131 -3.65 3.85 -17.79
N ARG A 132 -2.61 3.68 -16.98
CA ARG A 132 -2.63 2.83 -15.77
C ARG A 132 -2.42 3.67 -14.51
N PRO A 133 -2.74 3.14 -13.32
CA PRO A 133 -2.36 3.80 -12.08
C PRO A 133 -0.84 3.85 -11.89
N SER A 134 -0.36 4.99 -11.39
CA SER A 134 1.03 5.17 -10.98
C SER A 134 1.40 4.21 -9.87
N PHE A 135 2.67 3.80 -9.85
CA PHE A 135 3.25 2.90 -8.86
C PHE A 135 2.74 1.45 -8.89
N ILE A 136 1.83 1.10 -9.82
CA ILE A 136 1.33 -0.26 -10.05
C ILE A 136 1.90 -0.84 -11.34
N ASP A 137 2.98 -1.61 -11.21
CA ASP A 137 3.64 -2.28 -12.33
C ASP A 137 3.30 -3.78 -12.41
N THR A 138 4.02 -4.61 -11.63
CA THR A 138 3.78 -6.06 -11.54
C THR A 138 2.68 -6.43 -10.54
N GLY A 139 2.28 -5.48 -9.68
CA GLY A 139 1.41 -5.71 -8.51
C GLY A 139 2.16 -6.15 -7.26
N GLN A 140 3.45 -6.51 -7.35
CA GLN A 140 4.25 -6.98 -6.22
C GLN A 140 4.41 -5.91 -5.13
N MET A 141 4.58 -4.64 -5.53
CA MET A 141 4.67 -3.51 -4.62
C MET A 141 3.36 -3.32 -3.85
N GLU A 142 2.24 -3.22 -4.58
CA GLU A 142 0.89 -3.09 -4.04
C GLU A 142 0.56 -4.23 -3.05
N SER A 143 0.81 -5.48 -3.43
CA SER A 143 0.53 -6.64 -2.57
C SER A 143 1.37 -6.66 -1.31
N SER A 144 2.55 -6.02 -1.34
CA SER A 144 3.48 -6.02 -0.20
C SER A 144 3.12 -5.02 0.89
N TYR A 145 2.27 -4.02 0.63
CA TYR A 145 1.86 -3.07 1.66
C TYR A 145 1.14 -3.77 2.81
N ILE A 146 1.59 -3.45 4.02
CA ILE A 146 1.10 -4.01 5.28
C ILE A 146 1.15 -2.94 6.37
N VAL A 147 0.21 -3.07 7.32
CA VAL A 147 0.16 -2.26 8.53
C VAL A 147 0.26 -3.21 9.72
N TRP A 148 1.05 -2.84 10.72
CA TRP A 148 1.17 -3.61 11.95
C TRP A 148 1.35 -2.69 13.16
N GLY A 149 1.08 -3.21 14.35
CA GLY A 149 1.21 -2.49 15.60
C GLY A 149 2.24 -3.13 16.52
N ASP A 150 2.98 -2.30 17.25
CA ASP A 150 3.87 -2.74 18.32
C ASP A 150 3.11 -2.72 19.65
N PHE A 151 3.06 -3.86 20.34
CA PHE A 151 2.35 -4.00 21.60
C PHE A 151 3.34 -4.16 22.76
N LYS A 152 3.15 -3.38 23.82
CA LYS A 152 3.79 -3.60 25.14
C LYS A 152 2.98 -4.59 25.96
#